data_AF-A0A4Q1C9N7-F1
#
_entry.id   AF-A0A4Q1C9N7-F1
#
_cell.length_a   1.000
_cell.length_b   1.000
_cell.length_c   1.000
_cell.angle_alpha   90.00
_cell.angle_beta   90.00
_cell.angle_gamma   90.00
#
_symmetry.space_group_name_H-M   'P 1'
#
loop_
_entity.id
_entity.type
_entity.pdbx_description
1 polymer ?
#
loop_
_entity_poly.entity_id
_entity_poly.type
_entity_poly.pdbx_seq_one_letter_code
_entity_poly.pdbx_strand_id
1 'polypeptide(L)'
;MSDSSSNFSFPHRTPVFTAVIVILCFAAFGWLARRIYVPHAATVQPVEGVLTPAERKARLDEHHAKDQAAATSYGWVDQSKGVVRLPIDRAIELTVRDLAKK
;
A
#
# COMPACT_ATOMS: atom_id res chain seq x y z
N MET A 1 59.53 -0.69 -23.11
CA MET A 1 59.01 0.68 -22.94
C MET A 1 57.55 0.67 -23.34
N SER A 2 56.55 0.99 -22.52
CA SER A 2 56.46 1.31 -21.10
C SER A 2 54.98 1.14 -20.75
N ASP A 3 54.66 0.37 -19.72
CA ASP A 3 53.29 0.23 -19.21
C ASP A 3 52.81 1.57 -18.65
N SER A 4 51.92 2.26 -19.37
CA SER A 4 51.23 3.44 -18.85
C SER A 4 50.09 3.01 -17.95
N SER A 5 50.40 2.80 -16.67
CA SER A 5 49.39 2.70 -15.61
C SER A 5 48.71 4.07 -15.44
N SER A 6 47.51 4.22 -16.00
CA SER A 6 46.65 5.39 -15.77
C SER A 6 46.14 5.38 -14.33
N ASN A 7 46.90 6.02 -13.43
CA ASN A 7 46.46 6.28 -12.07
C ASN A 7 45.30 7.28 -12.09
N PHE A 8 44.07 6.80 -11.95
CA PHE A 8 42.91 7.63 -11.64
C PHE A 8 43.00 8.10 -10.18
N SER A 9 43.73 9.19 -9.95
CA SER A 9 43.76 9.86 -8.66
C SER A 9 42.44 10.60 -8.44
N PHE A 10 41.53 10.00 -7.66
CA PHE A 10 40.31 10.68 -7.21
C PHE A 10 40.69 11.77 -6.20
N PRO A 11 40.38 13.06 -6.44
CA PRO A 11 40.66 14.11 -5.45
C PRO A 11 39.86 13.84 -4.18
N HIS A 12 40.55 13.64 -3.05
CA HIS A 12 40.02 13.31 -1.70
C HIS A 12 39.11 14.40 -1.08
N ARG A 13 38.80 15.47 -1.83
CA ARG A 13 37.92 16.56 -1.39
C ARG A 13 36.98 16.87 -2.55
N THR A 14 35.91 16.09 -2.72
CA THR A 14 34.77 16.61 -3.45
C THR A 14 34.28 17.82 -2.66
N PRO A 15 34.39 19.06 -3.19
CA PRO A 15 33.91 20.21 -2.45
C PRO A 15 32.42 20.00 -2.21
N VAL A 16 31.96 20.14 -0.97
CA VAL A 16 30.55 19.92 -0.56
C VAL A 16 29.57 20.59 -1.54
N PHE A 17 29.97 21.73 -2.09
CA PHE A 17 29.28 22.44 -3.17
C PHE A 17 28.94 21.57 -4.39
N THR A 18 29.87 20.77 -4.90
CA THR A 18 29.63 19.85 -6.03
C THR A 18 28.65 18.75 -5.67
N ALA A 19 28.73 18.19 -4.46
CA ALA A 19 27.77 17.18 -4.00
C ALA A 19 26.35 17.76 -3.88
N VAL A 20 26.20 18.98 -3.36
CA VAL A 20 24.92 19.69 -3.28
C VAL A 20 24.34 19.95 -4.68
N ILE A 21 25.16 20.38 -5.65
CA ILE A 21 24.72 20.60 -7.03
C ILE A 21 24.21 19.29 -7.64
N VAL A 22 24.95 18.18 -7.49
CA VAL A 22 24.53 16.89 -8.03
C VAL A 22 23.21 16.44 -7.41
N ILE A 23 23.04 16.58 -6.09
CA ILE A 23 21.77 16.25 -5.41
C ILE A 23 20.62 17.12 -5.94
N LEU A 24 20.84 18.43 -6.12
CA LEU A 24 19.84 19.33 -6.70
C LEU A 24 19.50 18.95 -8.14
N CYS A 25 20.48 18.56 -8.96
CA CYS A 25 20.25 18.07 -10.31
C CYS A 25 19.43 16.78 -10.30
N PHE A 26 19.73 15.82 -9.44
CA PHE A 26 18.95 14.58 -9.29
C PHE A 26 17.54 14.85 -8.76
N ALA A 27 17.38 15.78 -7.81
CA ALA A 27 16.06 16.18 -7.30
C ALA A 27 15.22 16.87 -8.38
N ALA A 28 15.81 17.80 -9.13
CA ALA A 28 15.16 18.47 -10.24
C ALA A 28 14.81 17.50 -11.37
N PHE A 29 15.73 16.57 -11.70
CA PHE A 29 15.49 15.52 -12.67
C PHE A 29 14.39 14.57 -12.21
N GLY A 30 14.42 14.11 -10.96
CA GLY A 30 13.36 13.27 -10.38
C GLY A 30 12.01 13.98 -10.37
N TRP A 31 11.98 15.27 -10.05
CA TRP A 31 10.76 16.08 -10.14
C TRP A 31 10.24 16.21 -11.57
N LEU A 32 11.13 16.48 -12.54
CA LEU A 32 10.79 16.60 -13.95
C LEU A 32 10.31 15.26 -14.52
N ALA A 33 11.03 14.17 -14.23
CA ALA A 33 10.66 12.82 -14.60
C ALA A 33 9.29 12.45 -14.02
N ARG A 34 9.04 12.79 -12.74
CA ARG A 34 7.71 12.60 -12.14
C ARG A 34 6.64 13.38 -12.90
N ARG A 35 6.91 14.62 -13.30
CA ARG A 35 5.94 15.47 -14.01
C ARG A 35 5.64 14.96 -15.43
N ILE A 36 6.64 14.40 -16.13
CA ILE A 36 6.52 13.93 -17.52
C ILE A 36 5.99 12.49 -17.58
N TYR A 37 6.53 11.60 -16.75
CA TYR A 37 6.28 10.15 -16.85
C TYR A 37 5.22 9.63 -15.90
N VAL A 38 4.86 10.34 -14.81
CA VAL A 38 3.68 9.92 -14.05
C VAL A 38 2.49 10.23 -14.92
N PRO A 39 1.75 9.21 -15.40
CA PRO A 39 0.50 9.47 -16.10
C PRO A 39 -0.36 10.24 -15.10
N HIS A 40 -0.68 11.49 -15.43
CA HIS A 40 -1.81 12.14 -14.79
C HIS A 40 -2.95 11.18 -15.05
N ALA A 41 -3.46 10.55 -13.99
CA ALA A 41 -4.55 9.59 -14.10
C ALA A 41 -5.56 10.24 -15.03
N ALA A 42 -5.68 9.70 -16.25
CA ALA A 42 -6.49 10.32 -17.28
C ALA A 42 -7.82 10.58 -16.59
N THR A 43 -8.33 11.82 -16.66
CA THR A 43 -9.66 12.12 -16.19
C THR A 43 -10.58 11.27 -17.03
N VAL A 44 -10.85 10.04 -16.56
CA VAL A 44 -11.68 9.07 -17.24
C VAL A 44 -13.02 9.77 -17.28
N GLN A 45 -13.48 10.11 -18.48
CA GLN A 45 -14.81 10.65 -18.63
C GLN A 45 -15.75 9.67 -17.94
N PRO A 46 -16.62 10.13 -17.02
CA PRO A 46 -17.50 9.23 -16.29
C PRO A 46 -18.35 8.49 -17.32
N VAL A 47 -18.07 7.19 -17.49
CA VAL A 47 -18.86 6.31 -18.34
C VAL A 47 -20.06 5.89 -17.50
N GLU A 48 -21.26 6.07 -18.05
CA GLU A 48 -22.49 5.68 -17.38
C GLU A 48 -22.43 4.20 -16.98
N GLY A 49 -22.67 3.92 -15.70
CA GLY A 49 -22.58 2.57 -15.12
C GLY A 49 -21.19 2.13 -14.62
N VAL A 50 -20.13 2.92 -14.83
CA VAL A 50 -18.79 2.63 -14.30
C VAL A 50 -18.49 3.49 -13.08
N LEU A 51 -18.17 2.83 -11.97
CA LEU A 51 -17.78 3.52 -10.74
C LEU A 51 -16.49 4.31 -10.94
N THR A 52 -16.52 5.57 -10.53
CA THR A 52 -15.34 6.41 -10.43
C THR A 52 -14.34 5.82 -9.41
N PRO A 53 -13.05 6.17 -9.49
CA PRO A 53 -12.07 5.73 -8.49
C PRO A 53 -12.48 6.08 -7.04
N ALA A 54 -13.13 7.24 -6.85
CA ALA A 54 -13.62 7.67 -5.54
C ALA A 54 -14.77 6.78 -5.03
N GLU A 55 -15.75 6.47 -5.88
CA GLU A 55 -16.87 5.59 -5.52
C GLU A 55 -16.41 4.15 -5.27
N ARG A 56 -15.43 3.66 -6.03
CA ARG A 56 -14.81 2.35 -5.78
C ARG A 56 -14.16 2.30 -4.41
N LYS A 57 -13.44 3.36 -4.04
CA LYS A 57 -12.83 3.47 -2.71
C LYS A 57 -13.91 3.48 -1.62
N ALA A 58 -14.96 4.29 -1.77
CA ALA A 58 -16.05 4.36 -0.79
C ALA A 58 -16.75 3.00 -0.61
N ARG A 59 -17.02 2.27 -1.70
CA ARG A 59 -17.61 0.92 -1.64
C ARG A 59 -16.68 -0.08 -0.95
N LEU A 60 -15.37 0.02 -1.19
CA LEU A 60 -14.38 -0.81 -0.52
C LEU A 60 -14.36 -0.54 0.99
N ASP A 61 -14.38 0.74 1.39
CA ASP A 61 -14.41 1.14 2.80
C ASP A 61 -15.70 0.63 3.50
N GLU A 62 -16.84 0.69 2.81
CA GLU A 62 -18.11 0.13 3.31
C GLU A 62 -18.03 -1.40 3.48
N HIS A 63 -17.45 -2.11 2.52
CA HIS A 63 -17.26 -3.57 2.60
C HIS A 63 -16.36 -3.93 3.79
N HIS A 64 -15.23 -3.24 3.95
CA HIS A 64 -14.34 -3.44 5.08
C HIS A 64 -15.02 -3.16 6.42
N ALA A 65 -15.84 -2.11 6.51
CA ALA A 65 -16.58 -1.82 7.73
C ALA A 65 -17.58 -2.94 8.07
N LYS A 66 -18.29 -3.47 7.07
CA LYS A 66 -19.22 -4.60 7.23
C LYS A 66 -18.49 -5.87 7.66
N ASP A 67 -17.37 -6.19 7.03
CA ASP A 67 -16.54 -7.35 7.38
C ASP A 67 -16.00 -7.24 8.80
N GLN A 68 -15.48 -6.07 9.17
CA GLN A 68 -14.96 -5.82 10.52
C GLN A 68 -16.05 -5.95 11.58
N ALA A 69 -17.24 -5.41 11.31
CA ALA A 69 -18.39 -5.59 12.20
C ALA A 69 -18.78 -7.07 12.28
N ALA A 70 -18.77 -7.80 11.17
CA ALA A 70 -19.08 -9.23 11.17
C ALA A 70 -18.06 -10.08 11.95
N ALA A 71 -16.78 -9.73 11.90
CA ALA A 71 -15.71 -10.44 12.59
C ALA A 71 -15.68 -10.18 14.09
N THR A 72 -16.10 -8.99 14.55
CA THR A 72 -15.92 -8.55 15.95
C THR A 72 -17.21 -8.49 16.77
N SER A 73 -18.38 -8.65 16.15
CA SER A 73 -19.67 -8.53 16.84
C SER A 73 -20.55 -9.77 16.69
N TYR A 74 -21.38 -9.98 17.70
CA TYR A 74 -22.45 -10.96 17.66
C TYR A 74 -23.52 -10.57 16.65
N GLY A 75 -24.20 -11.56 16.07
CA GLY A 75 -25.30 -11.32 15.13
C GLY A 75 -25.89 -12.60 14.59
N TRP A 76 -27.02 -12.50 13.89
CA TRP A 76 -27.62 -13.64 13.22
C TRP A 76 -27.04 -13.82 11.82
N VAL A 77 -26.72 -15.06 11.45
CA VAL A 77 -26.42 -15.44 10.06
C VAL A 77 -27.69 -15.94 9.38
N ASP A 78 -28.41 -16.84 10.05
CA ASP A 78 -29.71 -17.33 9.63
C ASP A 78 -30.58 -17.55 10.87
N GLN A 79 -31.44 -16.57 11.16
CA GLN A 79 -32.31 -16.62 12.33
C GLN A 79 -33.34 -17.76 12.24
N SER A 80 -33.77 -18.14 11.03
CA SER A 80 -34.76 -19.21 10.85
C SER A 80 -34.19 -20.59 11.20
N LYS A 81 -32.87 -20.77 10.99
CA LYS A 81 -32.15 -22.00 11.31
C LYS A 81 -31.43 -21.96 12.66
N GLY A 82 -31.57 -20.86 13.41
CA GLY A 82 -30.87 -20.70 14.68
C GLY A 82 -29.35 -20.51 14.56
N VAL A 83 -28.85 -20.08 13.39
CA VAL A 83 -27.40 -19.92 13.13
C VAL A 83 -26.96 -18.51 13.49
N VAL A 84 -26.08 -18.42 14.48
CA VAL A 84 -25.54 -17.17 15.05
C VAL A 84 -24.06 -17.03 14.69
N ARG A 85 -23.62 -15.80 14.39
CA ARG A 85 -22.20 -15.45 14.33
C ARG A 85 -21.71 -15.00 15.71
N LEU A 86 -20.50 -15.43 16.04
CA LEU A 86 -19.78 -15.04 17.24
C LEU A 86 -18.55 -14.22 16.82
N PRO A 87 -18.09 -13.25 17.64
CA PRO A 87 -16.79 -12.62 17.42
C PRO A 87 -15.68 -13.66 17.30
N ILE A 88 -14.74 -13.42 16.39
CA ILE A 88 -13.72 -14.41 16.02
C ILE A 88 -12.84 -14.79 17.22
N ASP A 89 -12.50 -13.85 18.09
CA ASP A 89 -11.73 -14.10 19.31
C ASP A 89 -12.44 -15.10 20.22
N ARG A 90 -13.77 -14.97 20.33
CA ARG A 90 -14.58 -15.87 21.15
C ARG A 90 -14.70 -17.25 20.50
N ALA A 91 -14.86 -17.30 19.17
CA ALA A 91 -14.88 -18.55 18.44
C ALA A 91 -13.57 -19.34 18.61
N ILE A 92 -12.42 -18.65 18.55
CA ILE A 92 -11.10 -19.24 18.79
C ILE A 92 -11.01 -19.78 20.21
N GLU A 93 -11.38 -18.99 21.22
CA GLU A 93 -11.32 -19.43 22.62
C GLU A 93 -12.16 -20.69 22.87
N LEU A 94 -13.39 -20.73 22.35
CA LEU A 94 -14.26 -21.89 22.45
C LEU A 94 -13.67 -23.10 21.74
N THR A 95 -13.12 -22.91 20.55
CA THR A 95 -12.48 -23.99 19.77
C THR A 95 -11.28 -24.58 20.52
N VAL A 96 -10.40 -23.74 21.06
CA VAL A 96 -9.24 -24.17 21.84
C VAL A 96 -9.69 -24.93 23.10
N ARG A 97 -10.71 -24.44 23.79
CA ARG A 97 -11.27 -25.09 24.98
C ARG A 97 -11.84 -26.47 24.66
N ASP A 98 -12.56 -26.61 23.55
CA ASP A 98 -13.16 -27.88 23.15
C ASP A 98 -12.10 -28.88 22.67
N LEU A 99 -11.05 -28.42 21.99
CA LEU A 99 -9.90 -29.24 21.63
C LEU A 99 -9.13 -29.73 22.87
N ALA A 100 -8.98 -28.90 23.91
CA ALA A 100 -8.26 -29.28 25.14
C ALA A 100 -9.01 -30.31 26.00
N LYS A 101 -10.33 -30.46 25.82
CA LYS A 101 -11.15 -31.45 26.53
C LYS A 101 -11.16 -32.83 25.86
N LYS A 102 -10.68 -32.91 24.62
CA LYS A 102 -10.74 -34.11 23.79
C LYS A 102 -9.39 -34.83 23.83
#